data_AF-A0A932TZJ2-F1
#
_entry.id   AF-A0A932TZJ2-F1
#
_cell.length_a   1.000
_cell.length_b   1.000
_cell.length_c   1.000
_cell.angle_alpha   90.00
_cell.angle_beta   90.00
_cell.angle_gamma   90.00
#
_symmetry.space_group_name_H-M   'P 1'
#
loop_
_entity.id
_entity.type
_entity.pdbx_description
1 polymer ?
#
loop_
_entity_poly.entity_id
_entity_poly.type
_entity_poly.pdbx_seq_one_letter_code
_entity_poly.pdbx_strand_id
1 'polypeptide(L)'
;MTRTRRLVFLTFVLCLFALIAMACGGDGSDAPPTTPQVVATMPPARFTAVAEQSAAQTSGVSPKVESLSTPTVDASVSRGETIYNNKKCAECHGSQGEGVAGKGKALAGSTLTYQEFETVLRTGGQGALGPEHLYGQSSVSPSGMTTLYAFVASLTAK
;
A
#
# COMPACT_ATOMS: atom_id res chain seq x y z
N MET A 1 41.68 -27.22 30.52
CA MET A 1 41.27 -26.07 29.67
C MET A 1 39.81 -25.60 29.92
N THR A 2 39.23 -25.86 31.10
CA THR A 2 37.76 -25.80 31.30
C THR A 2 37.29 -24.83 32.39
N ARG A 3 38.15 -24.47 33.35
CA ARG A 3 37.75 -23.61 34.50
C ARG A 3 37.92 -22.12 34.21
N THR A 4 39.03 -21.73 33.57
CA THR A 4 39.31 -20.33 33.21
C THR A 4 38.40 -19.81 32.10
N ARG A 5 38.11 -20.64 31.07
CA ARG A 5 37.15 -20.28 30.02
C ARG A 5 35.72 -20.18 30.54
N ARG A 6 35.34 -21.00 31.52
CA ARG A 6 34.03 -20.88 32.20
C ARG A 6 33.93 -19.63 33.05
N LEU A 7 35.00 -19.24 33.78
CA LEU A 7 34.98 -17.99 34.55
C LEU A 7 34.87 -16.76 33.63
N VAL A 8 35.65 -16.71 32.56
CA VAL A 8 35.64 -15.58 31.60
C VAL A 8 34.29 -15.47 30.89
N PHE A 9 33.70 -16.60 30.51
CA PHE A 9 32.37 -16.62 29.90
C PHE A 9 31.28 -16.19 30.89
N LEU A 10 31.37 -16.62 32.16
CA LEU A 10 30.40 -16.26 33.19
C LEU A 10 30.50 -14.78 33.56
N THR A 11 31.70 -14.20 33.62
CA THR A 11 31.89 -12.75 33.80
C THR A 11 31.37 -11.95 32.61
N PHE A 12 31.57 -12.45 31.38
CA PHE A 12 31.08 -11.76 30.18
C PHE A 12 29.55 -11.75 30.12
N VAL A 13 28.90 -12.88 30.45
CA VAL A 13 27.43 -12.96 30.51
C VAL A 13 26.86 -12.08 31.63
N LEU A 14 27.51 -12.03 32.80
CA LEU A 14 27.08 -11.15 33.92
C LEU A 14 27.20 -9.67 33.55
N CYS A 15 28.29 -9.26 32.89
CA CYS A 15 28.44 -7.90 32.37
C CYS A 15 27.41 -7.57 31.29
N LEU A 16 27.10 -8.52 30.40
CA LEU A 16 26.10 -8.32 29.35
C LEU A 16 24.69 -8.15 29.95
N PHE A 17 24.34 -8.94 30.97
CA PHE A 17 23.07 -8.80 31.69
C PHE A 17 22.96 -7.47 32.45
N ALA A 18 24.05 -7.01 33.07
CA ALA A 18 24.09 -5.71 33.74
C ALA A 18 23.88 -4.53 32.77
N LEU A 19 24.36 -4.64 31.53
CA LEU A 19 24.14 -3.63 30.49
C LEU A 19 22.68 -3.60 29.99
N ILE A 20 21.97 -4.74 29.97
CA ILE A 20 20.57 -4.80 29.54
C ILE A 20 19.62 -4.25 30.62
N ALA A 21 19.94 -4.41 31.91
CA ALA A 21 19.11 -3.90 33.01
C ALA A 21 19.11 -2.35 33.14
N MET A 22 20.08 -1.65 32.53
CA MET A 22 20.16 -0.18 32.56
C MET A 22 19.23 0.51 31.55
N ALA A 23 18.51 -0.23 30.69
CA ALA A 23 17.64 0.31 29.65
C ALA A 23 16.15 0.39 30.05
N CYS A 24 15.80 0.07 31.29
CA CYS A 24 14.44 0.21 31.82
C CYS A 24 14.43 0.90 33.19
N GLY A 25 15.08 2.07 33.26
CA GLY A 25 14.87 3.04 34.33
C GLY A 25 13.85 4.08 33.85
N GLY A 26 12.56 3.83 34.08
CA GLY A 26 11.54 4.85 33.98
C GLY A 26 11.54 5.68 35.26
N ASP A 27 11.74 6.99 35.13
CA ASP A 27 11.25 7.99 36.08
C ASP A 27 11.28 9.35 35.39
N GLY A 28 10.14 10.06 35.41
CA GLY A 28 10.01 11.36 34.75
C GLY A 28 8.59 11.67 34.29
N SER A 29 7.61 11.54 35.19
CA SER A 29 6.31 12.19 35.03
C SER A 29 6.47 13.71 35.19
N ASP A 30 6.98 14.39 34.16
CA ASP A 30 6.85 15.84 34.04
C ASP A 30 5.47 16.16 33.47
N ALA A 31 4.50 16.34 34.37
CA ALA A 31 3.26 17.01 34.02
C ALA A 31 3.59 18.48 33.68
N PRO A 32 3.26 18.98 32.48
CA PRO A 32 3.47 20.39 32.17
C PRO A 32 2.63 21.27 33.10
N PRO A 33 3.09 22.49 33.44
CA PRO A 33 2.27 23.43 34.19
C PRO A 33 1.00 23.73 33.39
N THR A 34 -0.16 23.40 33.96
CA THR A 34 -1.49 23.77 33.48
C THR A 34 -1.64 25.29 33.59
N THR A 35 -1.04 26.02 32.66
CA THR A 35 -1.49 27.35 32.31
C THR A 35 -2.83 27.19 31.59
N PRO A 36 -3.87 27.97 31.92
CA PRO A 36 -5.07 28.01 31.11
C PRO A 36 -4.68 28.54 29.73
N GLN A 37 -4.43 27.63 28.79
CA GLN A 37 -4.36 27.98 27.39
C GLN A 37 -5.75 28.52 27.04
N VAL A 38 -5.82 29.78 26.64
CA VAL A 38 -7.03 30.35 26.05
C VAL A 38 -7.28 29.56 24.77
N VAL A 39 -8.11 28.52 24.88
CA VAL A 39 -8.60 27.79 23.72
C VAL A 39 -9.33 28.83 22.88
N ALA A 40 -8.83 29.08 21.67
CA ALA A 40 -9.56 29.87 20.71
C ALA A 40 -10.89 29.16 20.47
N THR A 41 -11.96 29.66 21.09
CA THR A 41 -13.32 29.21 20.85
C THR A 41 -13.59 29.46 19.37
N MET A 42 -13.54 28.41 18.55
CA MET A 42 -14.00 28.54 17.17
C MET A 42 -15.46 29.00 17.22
N PRO A 43 -15.85 29.98 16.38
CA PRO A 43 -17.25 30.36 16.26
C PRO A 43 -18.09 29.12 15.95
N PRO A 44 -19.35 29.03 16.42
CA PRO A 44 -20.21 27.92 16.03
C PRO A 44 -20.28 27.86 14.50
N ALA A 45 -19.83 26.75 13.93
CA ALA A 45 -19.96 26.48 12.51
C ALA A 45 -21.45 26.49 12.17
N ARG A 46 -21.86 27.48 11.38
CA ARG A 46 -23.23 27.60 10.90
C ARG A 46 -23.33 26.71 9.67
N PHE A 47 -23.64 25.43 9.90
CA PHE A 47 -24.04 24.55 8.82
C PHE A 47 -25.48 24.88 8.45
N THR A 48 -25.67 25.87 7.57
CA THR A 48 -26.88 25.96 6.76
C THR A 48 -26.90 24.73 5.86
N ALA A 49 -27.88 23.84 6.09
CA ALA A 49 -28.13 22.72 5.20
C ALA A 49 -28.37 23.27 3.79
N VAL A 50 -27.53 22.86 2.83
CA VAL A 50 -27.79 23.08 1.41
C VAL A 50 -28.94 22.16 1.04
N ALA A 51 -30.15 22.64 1.26
CA ALA A 51 -31.36 22.10 0.69
C ALA A 51 -31.75 22.92 -0.55
N GLU A 52 -30.79 23.41 -1.36
CA GLU A 52 -31.09 24.04 -2.66
C GLU A 52 -29.85 24.32 -3.54
N GLN A 53 -28.96 23.34 -3.73
CA GLN A 53 -28.00 23.39 -4.85
C GLN A 53 -28.29 22.25 -5.82
N SER A 54 -29.47 22.33 -6.42
CA SER A 54 -29.82 21.58 -7.62
C SER A 54 -30.59 22.51 -8.55
N ALA A 55 -29.84 23.39 -9.24
CA ALA A 55 -30.13 23.98 -10.55
C ALA A 55 -29.14 25.13 -10.79
N ALA A 56 -28.47 25.12 -11.94
CA ALA A 56 -27.62 26.19 -12.47
C ALA A 56 -26.22 26.39 -11.84
N GLN A 57 -25.29 25.48 -12.15
CA GLN A 57 -23.91 25.89 -12.44
C GLN A 57 -23.48 25.31 -13.78
N THR A 58 -23.81 26.07 -14.83
CA THR A 58 -23.18 26.00 -16.14
C THR A 58 -22.32 27.24 -16.32
N SER A 59 -21.12 27.02 -16.87
CA SER A 59 -20.16 27.98 -17.42
C SER A 59 -19.24 28.71 -16.45
N GLY A 60 -17.96 28.32 -16.49
CA GLY A 60 -16.89 29.09 -15.87
C GLY A 60 -15.48 28.49 -15.92
N VAL A 61 -15.33 27.20 -16.19
CA VAL A 61 -14.02 26.59 -16.47
C VAL A 61 -13.95 26.31 -17.96
N SER A 62 -13.17 27.10 -18.68
CA SER A 62 -12.72 26.74 -20.02
C SER A 62 -11.98 25.41 -19.91
N PRO A 63 -12.52 24.29 -20.44
CA PRO A 63 -11.73 23.08 -20.49
C PRO A 63 -10.64 23.40 -21.50
N LYS A 64 -9.38 23.49 -21.03
CA LYS A 64 -8.29 22.97 -21.85
C LYS A 64 -8.68 21.52 -22.07
N VAL A 65 -9.38 21.27 -23.18
CA VAL A 65 -9.63 19.96 -23.73
C VAL A 65 -8.25 19.46 -24.13
N GLU A 66 -7.50 18.97 -23.14
CA GLU A 66 -6.56 17.90 -23.40
C GLU A 66 -7.47 16.78 -23.92
N SER A 67 -7.45 16.64 -25.24
CA SER A 67 -8.20 15.65 -26.00
C SER A 67 -8.33 14.37 -25.17
N LEU A 68 -9.55 14.05 -24.72
CA LEU A 68 -9.87 12.74 -24.16
C LEU A 68 -9.81 11.74 -25.33
N SER A 69 -8.60 11.45 -25.77
CA SER A 69 -8.32 10.29 -26.59
C SER A 69 -8.50 9.11 -25.67
N THR A 70 -9.56 8.35 -25.87
CA THR A 70 -9.71 7.02 -25.28
C THR A 70 -8.38 6.30 -25.51
N PRO A 71 -7.65 5.89 -24.47
CA PRO A 71 -6.37 5.23 -24.67
C PRO A 71 -6.62 3.99 -25.52
N THR A 72 -5.78 3.81 -26.54
CA THR A 72 -5.83 2.59 -27.35
C THR A 72 -5.60 1.38 -26.46
N VAL A 73 -6.02 0.20 -26.92
CA VAL A 73 -5.76 -1.07 -26.22
C VAL A 73 -4.26 -1.21 -25.93
N ASP A 74 -3.41 -0.90 -26.91
CA ASP A 74 -1.95 -0.96 -26.75
C ASP A 74 -1.42 0.00 -25.68
N ALA A 75 -1.93 1.24 -25.64
CA ALA A 75 -1.53 2.21 -24.61
C ALA A 75 -1.93 1.76 -23.21
N SER A 76 -3.10 1.11 -23.08
CA SER A 76 -3.57 0.55 -21.81
C SER A 76 -2.71 -0.63 -21.36
N VAL A 77 -2.37 -1.53 -22.27
CA VAL A 77 -1.48 -2.69 -22.01
C VAL A 77 -0.08 -2.20 -21.59
N SER A 78 0.51 -1.26 -22.31
CA SER A 78 1.84 -0.72 -21.98
C SER A 78 1.88 -0.02 -20.61
N ARG A 79 0.81 0.72 -20.26
CA ARG A 79 0.67 1.30 -18.93
C ARG A 79 0.51 0.23 -17.85
N GLY A 80 -0.25 -0.83 -18.13
CA GLY A 80 -0.40 -1.98 -17.24
C GLY A 80 0.93 -2.69 -16.97
N GLU A 81 1.72 -2.92 -18.02
CA GLU A 81 3.06 -3.51 -17.93
C GLU A 81 3.99 -2.66 -17.05
N THR A 82 3.93 -1.33 -17.19
CA THR A 82 4.70 -0.42 -16.34
C THR A 82 4.32 -0.58 -14.87
N ILE A 83 3.03 -0.70 -14.55
CA ILE A 83 2.57 -0.93 -13.18
C ILE A 83 3.04 -2.31 -12.69
N TYR A 84 2.92 -3.35 -13.50
CA TYR A 84 3.35 -4.71 -13.19
C TYR A 84 4.82 -4.78 -12.80
N ASN A 85 5.68 -4.10 -13.56
CA ASN A 85 7.11 -4.03 -13.30
C ASN A 85 7.43 -3.17 -12.06
N ASN A 86 6.83 -1.99 -11.94
CA ASN A 86 7.09 -1.08 -10.82
C ASN A 86 6.60 -1.63 -9.47
N LYS A 87 5.52 -2.43 -9.48
CA LYS A 87 5.01 -3.14 -8.31
C LYS A 87 5.69 -4.48 -8.08
N LYS A 88 6.73 -4.79 -8.85
CA LYS A 88 7.55 -6.00 -8.70
C LYS A 88 6.74 -7.29 -8.81
N CYS A 89 5.59 -7.26 -9.50
CA CYS A 89 4.75 -8.43 -9.70
C CYS A 89 5.54 -9.55 -10.39
N ALA A 90 6.43 -9.17 -11.31
CA ALA A 90 7.32 -10.07 -12.05
C ALA A 90 8.26 -10.89 -11.15
N GLU A 91 8.62 -10.42 -9.95
CA GLU A 91 9.55 -11.14 -9.05
C GLU A 91 8.99 -12.49 -8.58
N CYS A 92 7.66 -12.62 -8.54
CA CYS A 92 6.96 -13.84 -8.14
C CYS A 92 6.16 -14.46 -9.29
N HIS A 93 5.57 -13.65 -10.16
CA HIS A 93 4.73 -14.13 -11.26
C HIS A 93 5.46 -14.24 -12.61
N GLY A 94 6.73 -13.84 -12.68
CA GLY A 94 7.52 -13.89 -13.92
C GLY A 94 7.28 -12.68 -14.81
N SER A 95 8.22 -12.41 -15.71
CA SER A 95 8.18 -11.22 -16.59
C SER A 95 7.02 -11.24 -17.59
N GLN A 96 6.59 -12.44 -17.97
CA GLN A 96 5.49 -12.71 -18.90
C GLN A 96 4.32 -13.41 -18.20
N GLY A 97 4.26 -13.36 -16.87
CA GLY A 97 3.22 -14.05 -16.10
C GLY A 97 3.37 -15.58 -16.12
N GLU A 98 4.52 -16.12 -16.48
CA GLU A 98 4.79 -17.56 -16.58
C GLU A 98 4.77 -18.29 -15.21
N GLY A 99 4.82 -17.52 -14.12
CA GLY A 99 4.94 -18.03 -12.76
C GLY A 99 6.38 -18.41 -12.41
N VAL A 100 6.69 -18.35 -11.11
CA VAL A 100 8.00 -18.74 -10.58
C VAL A 100 7.79 -19.80 -9.51
N ALA A 101 8.36 -20.99 -9.72
CA ALA A 101 8.22 -22.12 -8.81
C ALA A 101 8.61 -21.74 -7.38
N GLY A 102 7.73 -22.04 -6.42
CA GLY A 102 7.91 -21.71 -5.01
C GLY A 102 7.71 -20.23 -4.64
N LYS A 103 7.39 -19.34 -5.60
CA LYS A 103 7.12 -17.93 -5.33
C LYS A 103 5.71 -17.50 -5.72
N GLY A 104 5.32 -17.73 -6.96
CA GLY A 104 4.04 -17.25 -7.49
C GLY A 104 3.53 -18.12 -8.64
N LYS A 105 2.20 -18.23 -8.73
CA LYS A 105 1.53 -18.99 -9.79
C LYS A 105 1.62 -18.26 -11.12
N ALA A 106 1.44 -18.98 -12.22
CA ALA A 106 1.30 -18.36 -13.53
C ALA A 106 0.05 -17.47 -13.58
N LEU A 107 0.18 -16.29 -14.19
CA LEU A 107 -0.90 -15.37 -14.55
C LEU A 107 -1.20 -15.41 -16.06
N ALA A 108 -0.24 -15.84 -16.87
CA ALA A 108 -0.41 -16.02 -18.29
C ALA A 108 -1.54 -17.04 -18.56
N GLY A 109 -2.50 -16.65 -19.39
CA GLY A 109 -3.70 -17.45 -19.66
C GLY A 109 -4.70 -17.50 -18.50
N SER A 110 -4.60 -16.64 -17.49
CA SER A 110 -5.62 -16.59 -16.44
C SER A 110 -6.98 -16.22 -17.03
N THR A 111 -8.03 -16.85 -16.50
CA THR A 111 -9.42 -16.62 -16.91
C THR A 111 -10.17 -15.74 -15.90
N LEU A 112 -9.45 -15.04 -15.02
CA LEU A 112 -10.07 -14.15 -14.05
C LEU A 112 -10.78 -13.01 -14.77
N THR A 113 -12.01 -12.74 -14.35
CA THR A 113 -12.70 -11.50 -14.72
C THR A 113 -12.02 -10.30 -14.06
N TYR A 114 -12.27 -9.10 -14.60
CA TYR A 114 -11.78 -7.86 -13.98
C TYR A 114 -12.17 -7.75 -12.50
N GLN A 115 -13.41 -8.10 -12.15
CA GLN A 115 -13.89 -8.01 -10.76
C GLN A 115 -13.16 -8.99 -9.83
N GLU A 116 -12.91 -10.22 -10.27
CA GLU A 116 -12.15 -11.19 -9.47
C GLU A 116 -10.70 -10.75 -9.31
N PHE A 117 -10.07 -10.29 -10.39
CA PHE A 117 -8.72 -9.73 -10.37
C PHE A 117 -8.59 -8.55 -9.41
N GLU A 118 -9.51 -7.58 -9.50
CA GLU A 118 -9.53 -6.45 -8.58
C GLU A 118 -9.77 -6.91 -7.15
N THR A 119 -10.70 -7.85 -6.92
CA THR A 119 -10.97 -8.38 -5.58
C THR A 119 -9.72 -9.00 -4.97
N VAL A 120 -8.99 -9.82 -5.73
CA VAL A 120 -7.72 -10.41 -5.30
C VAL A 120 -6.75 -9.33 -4.85
N LEU A 121 -6.53 -8.29 -5.66
CA LEU A 121 -5.56 -7.25 -5.36
C LEU A 121 -6.04 -6.21 -4.33
N ARG A 122 -7.34 -6.06 -4.10
CA ARG A 122 -7.89 -5.12 -3.10
C ARG A 122 -8.01 -5.74 -1.72
N THR A 123 -8.11 -7.07 -1.63
CA THR A 123 -8.40 -7.78 -0.39
C THR A 123 -7.34 -8.81 -0.01
N GLY A 124 -6.29 -8.99 -0.83
CA GLY A 124 -5.32 -10.06 -0.65
C GLY A 124 -5.95 -11.44 -0.83
N GLY A 125 -6.88 -11.57 -1.79
CA GLY A 125 -7.69 -12.78 -1.96
C GLY A 125 -8.51 -13.09 -0.71
N GLN A 126 -9.24 -12.10 -0.21
CA GLN A 126 -10.03 -12.19 1.02
C GLN A 126 -9.17 -12.61 2.23
N GLY A 127 -7.90 -12.16 2.25
CA GLY A 127 -6.90 -12.50 3.26
C GLY A 127 -6.14 -13.81 3.02
N ALA A 128 -6.53 -14.64 2.05
CA ALA A 128 -5.91 -15.95 1.82
C ALA A 128 -4.50 -15.88 1.23
N LEU A 129 -4.17 -14.82 0.49
CA LEU A 129 -2.89 -14.65 -0.21
C LEU A 129 -1.90 -13.75 0.55
N GLY A 130 -2.34 -13.13 1.65
CA GLY A 130 -1.52 -12.26 2.47
C GLY A 130 -1.27 -10.86 1.87
N PRO A 131 -0.39 -10.05 2.51
CA PRO A 131 -0.21 -8.63 2.20
C PRO A 131 0.45 -8.37 0.84
N GLU A 132 1.15 -9.34 0.27
CA GLU A 132 1.76 -9.23 -1.07
C GLU A 132 0.74 -8.98 -2.19
N HIS A 133 -0.52 -9.35 -1.93
CA HIS A 133 -1.65 -9.15 -2.84
C HIS A 133 -2.61 -8.05 -2.33
N LEU A 134 -2.17 -7.17 -1.45
CA LEU A 134 -3.01 -6.10 -0.87
C LEU A 134 -2.58 -4.71 -1.35
N TYR A 135 -3.24 -4.23 -2.40
CA TYR A 135 -3.00 -2.95 -3.06
C TYR A 135 -4.19 -2.00 -2.91
N GLY A 136 -4.09 -1.09 -1.93
CA GLY A 136 -5.05 0.00 -1.74
C GLY A 136 -5.09 0.99 -2.92
N GLN A 137 -6.11 1.85 -2.94
CA GLN A 137 -6.32 2.83 -4.02
C GLN A 137 -5.16 3.82 -4.18
N SER A 138 -4.41 4.09 -3.11
CA SER A 138 -3.21 4.93 -3.14
C SER A 138 -2.00 4.23 -3.76
N SER A 139 -1.92 2.90 -3.68
CA SER A 139 -0.81 2.12 -4.25
C SER A 139 -1.03 1.81 -5.73
N VAL A 140 -2.26 1.44 -6.09
CA VAL A 140 -2.72 1.26 -7.46
C VAL A 140 -4.09 1.92 -7.58
N SER A 141 -4.14 3.02 -8.34
CA SER A 141 -5.37 3.78 -8.55
C SER A 141 -6.45 2.94 -9.26
N PRO A 142 -7.73 3.34 -9.21
CA PRO A 142 -8.78 2.63 -9.94
C PRO A 142 -8.47 2.48 -11.44
N SER A 143 -8.06 3.57 -12.11
CA SER A 143 -7.65 3.52 -13.52
C SER A 143 -6.39 2.68 -13.75
N GLY A 144 -5.44 2.69 -12.82
CA GLY A 144 -4.26 1.84 -12.87
C GLY A 144 -4.61 0.36 -12.77
N MET A 145 -5.61 0.01 -11.95
CA MET A 145 -6.10 -1.36 -11.81
C MET A 145 -6.69 -1.88 -13.13
N THR A 146 -7.45 -1.04 -13.83
CA THR A 146 -7.99 -1.37 -15.16
C THR A 146 -6.89 -1.63 -16.17
N THR A 147 -5.86 -0.77 -16.24
CA THR A 147 -4.74 -0.97 -17.17
C THR A 147 -3.88 -2.17 -16.79
N LEU A 148 -3.67 -2.40 -15.50
CA LEU A 148 -2.93 -3.57 -15.00
C LEU A 148 -3.65 -4.87 -15.38
N TYR A 149 -4.98 -4.93 -15.21
CA TYR A 149 -5.79 -6.05 -15.68
C TYR A 149 -5.67 -6.23 -17.19
N ALA A 150 -5.74 -5.15 -17.98
CA ALA A 150 -5.62 -5.24 -19.44
C ALA A 150 -4.27 -5.87 -19.88
N PHE A 151 -3.18 -5.55 -19.18
CA PHE A 151 -1.89 -6.21 -19.38
C PHE A 151 -1.91 -7.68 -18.97
N VAL A 152 -2.37 -8.01 -17.76
CA VAL A 152 -2.41 -9.40 -17.29
C VAL A 152 -3.29 -10.28 -18.19
N ALA A 153 -4.40 -9.73 -18.69
CA ALA A 153 -5.31 -10.41 -19.61
C ALA A 153 -4.73 -10.59 -21.02
N SER A 154 -3.70 -9.81 -21.41
CA SER A 154 -3.02 -9.99 -22.70
C SER A 154 -1.90 -11.05 -22.64
N LEU A 155 -1.49 -11.48 -21.44
CA LEU A 155 -0.47 -12.51 -21.25
C LEU A 155 -1.03 -13.89 -21.65
N THR A 156 -0.36 -14.54 -22.59
CA THR A 156 -0.76 -15.86 -23.13
C THR A 156 0.10 -16.96 -22.52
N ALA A 157 -0.53 -18.05 -22.10
CA ALA A 157 0.19 -19.25 -21.67
C ALA A 157 0.96 -19.84 -22.85
N LYS A 158 2.21 -20.24 -22.61
CA LYS A 158 3.04 -20.96 -23.59
C LYS A 158 2.90 -22.47 -23.45
#